data_AF-A0AAQ3JMQ5-F1
#
_entry.id   AF-A0AAQ3JMQ5-F1
#
_cell.length_a   1.000
_cell.length_b   1.000
_cell.length_c   1.000
_cell.angle_alpha   90.00
_cell.angle_beta   90.00
_cell.angle_gamma   90.00
#
_symmetry.space_group_name_H-M   'P 1'
#
loop_
_entity.id
_entity.type
_entity.pdbx_description
1 polymer ?
#
loop_
_entity_poly.entity_id
_entity_poly.type
_entity_poly.pdbx_seq_one_letter_code
_entity_poly.pdbx_strand_id
1 'polypeptide(L)'
;MAEIFSAKLYSAVKVEEGCASAAAAYEDGLIDFPFQLQPQCMLLPHYADSSRVGYVLQGRAVVGVLLPGESKERIVLIQVGDVITVPRETYTWWYNDGDCVFSVVYLGDASRALNKGSITHFLLAGPAAVYSGCSWQLLARASGLSEEAAQKLLKSQPNRDIAKLERKLCVSPCEGDRAGIVLNVASARFSSHVEGGGFVAAMTKENLAALGGLFEFSASITRLEANAARAPGFFAAVQLVRVTRGSGRVQITGMNGACEFDREVKEGSVFVVKKYYVMSAIAGGDGLEWFSIINTEKPLFHPMVGRASPLNLINAEALGAALNASPELVKLARAHGFSRDVIVPASN
;
A
#
# COMPACT_ATOMS: atom_id res chain seq x y z
N MET A 1 -13.00 12.02 27.18
CA MET A 1 -13.42 12.24 25.78
C MET A 1 -12.73 11.19 24.93
N ALA A 2 -13.27 9.97 25.02
CA ALA A 2 -12.75 8.77 24.40
C ALA A 2 -13.74 8.38 23.30
N GLU A 3 -13.36 8.57 22.04
CA GLU A 3 -14.08 8.06 20.87
C GLU A 3 -13.24 8.28 19.59
N ILE A 4 -12.06 7.64 19.49
CA ILE A 4 -11.26 7.64 18.25
C ILE A 4 -10.59 6.28 18.04
N PHE A 5 -11.36 5.19 18.06
CA PHE A 5 -10.96 3.90 17.46
C PHE A 5 -12.24 3.11 17.15
N SER A 6 -12.98 3.55 16.13
CA SER A 6 -14.05 2.75 15.53
C SER A 6 -13.68 2.52 14.07
N ALA A 7 -12.87 1.48 13.84
CA ALA A 7 -12.79 0.86 12.52
C ALA A 7 -14.16 0.21 12.27
N LYS A 8 -15.05 0.90 11.56
CA LYS A 8 -16.29 0.31 11.06
C LYS A 8 -15.91 -0.72 10.00
N LEU A 9 -15.86 -2.00 10.40
CA LEU A 9 -15.83 -3.14 9.48
C LEU A 9 -17.06 -3.05 8.58
N TYR A 10 -16.87 -2.82 7.29
CA TYR A 10 -17.89 -2.99 6.26
C TYR A 10 -17.49 -4.08 5.28
N SER A 11 -18.44 -5.00 5.09
CA SER A 11 -18.47 -6.18 4.23
C SER A 11 -17.44 -7.28 4.53
N ALA A 12 -17.88 -8.20 5.37
CA ALA A 12 -17.51 -9.60 5.24
C ALA A 12 -17.85 -10.06 3.80
N VAL A 13 -16.82 -10.28 2.99
CA VAL A 13 -16.96 -11.13 1.81
C VAL A 13 -16.95 -12.57 2.33
N LYS A 14 -18.01 -13.31 2.05
CA LYS A 14 -18.09 -14.76 2.34
C LYS A 14 -16.81 -15.43 1.83
N VAL A 15 -16.18 -16.20 2.71
CA VAL A 15 -15.10 -17.12 2.36
C VAL A 15 -15.68 -18.16 1.39
N GLU A 16 -15.48 -17.95 0.09
CA GLU A 16 -15.60 -19.04 -0.88
C GLU A 16 -14.31 -19.88 -0.84
N GLU A 17 -14.43 -21.19 -1.06
CA GLU A 17 -13.32 -22.13 -1.03
C GLU A 17 -12.23 -21.72 -2.04
N GLY A 18 -11.16 -21.08 -1.56
CA GLY A 18 -10.01 -20.71 -2.39
C GLY A 18 -9.48 -19.29 -2.24
N CYS A 19 -10.05 -18.44 -1.38
CA CYS A 19 -9.56 -17.08 -1.13
C CYS A 19 -9.84 -16.61 0.30
N ALA A 20 -8.88 -15.89 0.90
CA ALA A 20 -9.08 -15.13 2.12
C ALA A 20 -8.77 -13.65 1.82
N SER A 21 -9.75 -12.77 2.04
CA SER A 21 -9.57 -11.32 1.98
C SER A 21 -10.35 -10.66 3.12
N ALA A 22 -9.79 -9.57 3.66
CA ALA A 22 -10.41 -8.78 4.71
C ALA A 22 -10.13 -7.31 4.46
N ALA A 23 -11.12 -6.57 3.98
CA ALA A 23 -11.00 -5.12 3.77
C ALA A 23 -11.20 -4.37 5.09
N ALA A 24 -10.35 -3.37 5.35
CA ALA A 24 -10.56 -2.42 6.43
C ALA A 24 -10.46 -0.99 5.91
N ALA A 25 -11.44 -0.16 6.30
CA ALA A 25 -11.50 1.26 6.01
C ALA A 25 -10.98 2.07 7.20
N TYR A 26 -10.25 3.13 6.92
CA TYR A 26 -9.61 3.99 7.91
C TYR A 26 -9.98 5.46 7.71
N GLU A 27 -9.46 6.32 8.58
CA GLU A 27 -9.61 7.77 8.49
C GLU A 27 -9.28 8.27 7.07
N ASP A 28 -10.01 9.28 6.63
CA ASP A 28 -9.98 9.83 5.27
C ASP A 28 -10.37 8.87 4.12
N GLY A 29 -10.81 7.63 4.41
CA GLY A 29 -11.22 6.68 3.36
C GLY A 29 -10.06 5.86 2.81
N LEU A 30 -8.91 5.86 3.50
CA LEU A 30 -7.80 4.98 3.21
C LEU A 30 -8.19 3.52 3.49
N ILE A 31 -7.65 2.61 2.70
CA ILE A 31 -8.03 1.19 2.71
C ILE A 31 -6.81 0.29 2.87
N ASP A 32 -6.95 -0.75 3.70
CA ASP A 32 -6.07 -1.92 3.75
C ASP A 32 -6.86 -3.13 3.25
N PHE A 33 -6.34 -3.80 2.22
CA PHE A 33 -6.98 -4.94 1.59
C PHE A 33 -5.94 -6.04 1.31
N PRO A 34 -5.64 -6.91 2.31
CA PRO A 34 -4.96 -8.17 2.06
C PRO A 34 -5.79 -9.07 1.12
N PHE A 35 -5.11 -9.63 0.13
CA PHE A 35 -5.67 -10.54 -0.86
C PHE A 35 -4.77 -11.75 -1.01
N GLN A 36 -5.39 -12.93 -1.10
CA GLN A 36 -4.70 -14.19 -1.34
C GLN A 36 -5.36 -14.96 -2.48
N LEU A 37 -4.55 -15.69 -3.24
CA LEU A 37 -5.02 -16.52 -4.34
C LEU A 37 -4.35 -17.89 -4.26
N GLN A 38 -5.16 -18.95 -4.17
CA GLN A 38 -4.64 -20.33 -4.17
C GLN A 38 -4.01 -20.69 -5.53
N PRO A 39 -3.08 -21.66 -5.58
CA PRO A 39 -2.52 -22.14 -6.84
C PRO A 39 -3.61 -22.48 -7.87
N GLN A 40 -3.39 -22.09 -9.12
CA GLN A 40 -4.32 -22.28 -10.25
C GLN A 40 -5.68 -21.56 -10.13
N CYS A 41 -5.87 -20.71 -9.13
CA CYS A 41 -7.02 -19.82 -9.08
C CYS A 41 -6.76 -18.53 -9.86
N MET A 42 -7.83 -17.97 -10.42
CA MET A 42 -7.84 -16.71 -11.15
C MET A 42 -8.88 -15.76 -10.55
N LEU A 43 -8.47 -14.55 -10.18
CA LEU A 43 -9.40 -13.44 -9.98
C LEU A 43 -9.86 -12.96 -11.36
N LEU A 44 -11.16 -13.07 -11.60
CA LEU A 44 -11.78 -12.78 -12.88
C LEU A 44 -11.55 -11.32 -13.31
N PRO A 45 -11.58 -11.04 -14.63
CA PRO A 45 -11.36 -9.69 -15.14
C PRO A 45 -12.32 -8.68 -14.51
N HIS A 46 -11.78 -7.57 -14.01
CA HIS A 46 -12.54 -6.55 -13.32
C HIS A 46 -11.82 -5.20 -13.33
N TYR A 47 -12.56 -4.13 -13.06
CA TYR A 47 -12.00 -2.82 -12.70
C TYR A 47 -12.52 -2.38 -11.33
N ALA A 48 -11.97 -1.29 -10.78
CA ALA A 48 -12.40 -0.77 -9.49
C ALA A 48 -12.48 0.76 -9.48
N ASP A 49 -13.27 1.29 -8.54
CA ASP A 49 -13.53 2.73 -8.33
C ASP A 49 -12.46 3.45 -7.50
N SER A 50 -11.38 2.78 -7.12
CA SER A 50 -10.33 3.32 -6.25
C SER A 50 -8.94 2.94 -6.74
N SER A 51 -8.00 3.89 -6.60
CA SER A 51 -6.58 3.67 -6.89
C SER A 51 -5.91 2.97 -5.71
N ARG A 52 -5.07 1.98 -5.99
CA ARG A 52 -4.41 1.14 -4.97
C ARG A 52 -3.02 0.71 -5.42
N VAL A 53 -2.15 0.45 -4.46
CA VAL A 53 -0.80 -0.07 -4.66
C VAL A 53 -0.68 -1.39 -3.90
N GLY A 54 -0.32 -2.45 -4.60
CA GLY A 54 -0.16 -3.80 -4.05
C GLY A 54 1.30 -4.09 -3.73
N TYR A 55 1.59 -4.64 -2.54
CA TYR A 55 2.91 -5.18 -2.19
C TYR A 55 2.83 -6.69 -2.02
N VAL A 56 3.62 -7.43 -2.81
CA VAL A 56 3.60 -8.90 -2.82
C VAL A 56 4.41 -9.45 -1.64
N LEU A 57 3.72 -10.18 -0.77
CA LEU A 57 4.30 -10.78 0.44
C LEU A 57 4.70 -12.24 0.23
N GLN A 58 3.96 -12.98 -0.60
CA GLN A 58 4.20 -14.42 -0.83
C GLN A 58 3.87 -14.82 -2.26
N GLY A 59 4.63 -15.78 -2.79
CA GLY A 59 4.35 -16.43 -4.06
C GLY A 59 4.56 -15.51 -5.27
N ARG A 60 3.89 -15.87 -6.36
CA ARG A 60 3.90 -15.15 -7.63
C ARG A 60 2.54 -15.21 -8.31
N ALA A 61 2.26 -14.24 -9.16
CA ALA A 61 1.07 -14.22 -9.98
C ALA A 61 1.37 -13.59 -11.35
N VAL A 62 0.67 -14.05 -12.37
CA VAL A 62 0.57 -13.35 -13.65
C VAL A 62 -0.63 -12.43 -13.58
N VAL A 63 -0.44 -11.18 -13.97
CA VAL A 63 -1.47 -10.14 -13.94
C VAL A 63 -1.59 -9.53 -15.32
N GLY A 64 -2.80 -9.56 -15.87
CA GLY A 64 -3.15 -8.72 -17.01
C GLY A 64 -3.58 -7.35 -16.51
N VAL A 65 -3.04 -6.30 -17.13
CA VAL A 65 -3.28 -4.91 -16.77
C VAL A 65 -3.57 -4.12 -18.03
N LEU A 66 -4.73 -3.49 -18.08
CA LEU A 66 -5.07 -2.51 -19.10
C LEU A 66 -5.33 -1.17 -18.41
N LEU A 67 -4.35 -0.28 -18.50
CA LEU A 67 -4.42 1.05 -17.87
C LEU A 67 -5.45 1.94 -18.59
N PRO A 68 -6.03 2.93 -17.88
CA PRO A 68 -6.92 3.91 -18.50
C PRO A 68 -6.27 4.59 -19.72
N GLY A 69 -6.94 4.54 -20.86
CA GLY A 69 -6.48 5.14 -22.12
C GLY A 69 -5.52 4.30 -22.94
N GLU A 70 -5.05 3.14 -22.44
CA GLU A 70 -4.25 2.22 -23.23
C GLU A 70 -5.14 1.32 -24.10
N SER A 71 -4.64 0.97 -25.30
CA SER A 71 -5.29 0.05 -26.23
C SER A 71 -4.66 -1.35 -26.23
N LYS A 72 -3.57 -1.53 -25.48
CA LYS A 72 -2.83 -2.78 -25.39
C LYS A 72 -2.75 -3.22 -23.94
N GLU A 73 -3.15 -4.46 -23.69
CA GLU A 73 -2.94 -5.10 -22.40
C GLU A 73 -1.45 -5.35 -22.14
N ARG A 74 -1.05 -5.10 -20.90
CA ARG A 74 0.24 -5.44 -20.33
C ARG A 74 0.12 -6.73 -19.54
N ILE A 75 1.04 -7.66 -19.74
CA ILE A 75 1.04 -8.95 -19.04
C ILE A 75 2.30 -9.04 -18.21
N VAL A 76 2.14 -8.93 -16.89
CA VAL A 76 3.27 -8.88 -15.96
C VAL A 76 3.29 -10.11 -15.06
N LEU A 77 4.49 -10.64 -14.81
CA LEU A 77 4.72 -11.57 -13.72
C LEU A 77 5.11 -10.72 -12.51
N ILE A 78 4.42 -10.88 -11.39
CA ILE A 78 4.77 -10.26 -10.11
C ILE A 78 5.14 -11.33 -9.10
N GLN A 79 6.07 -11.01 -8.21
CA GLN A 79 6.60 -11.92 -7.20
C GLN A 79 6.94 -11.20 -5.90
N VAL A 80 7.29 -11.95 -4.86
CA VAL A 80 7.70 -11.40 -3.56
C VAL A 80 8.66 -10.22 -3.71
N GLY A 81 8.35 -9.12 -3.02
CA GLY A 81 9.14 -7.89 -3.09
C GLY A 81 8.74 -6.94 -4.20
N ASP A 82 7.86 -7.35 -5.14
CA ASP A 82 7.28 -6.44 -6.12
C ASP A 82 6.19 -5.57 -5.51
N VAL A 83 6.18 -4.31 -5.94
CA VAL A 83 5.11 -3.35 -5.74
C VAL A 83 4.47 -3.07 -7.08
N ILE A 84 3.15 -3.23 -7.17
CA ILE A 84 2.37 -2.99 -8.39
C ILE A 84 1.35 -1.87 -8.17
N THR A 85 1.30 -0.91 -9.08
CA THR A 85 0.30 0.16 -9.08
C THR A 85 -0.93 -0.25 -9.88
N VAL A 86 -2.12 -0.09 -9.30
CA VAL A 86 -3.40 -0.29 -9.96
C VAL A 86 -4.24 0.99 -9.81
N PRO A 87 -4.17 1.93 -10.76
CA PRO A 87 -5.07 3.08 -10.78
C PRO A 87 -6.54 2.67 -10.80
N ARG A 88 -7.43 3.56 -10.33
CA ARG A 88 -8.88 3.43 -10.62
C ARG A 88 -9.11 3.26 -12.13
N GLU A 89 -10.21 2.60 -12.50
CA GLU A 89 -10.59 2.35 -13.90
C GLU A 89 -9.63 1.42 -14.67
N THR A 90 -8.57 0.91 -14.03
CA THR A 90 -7.70 -0.12 -14.62
C THR A 90 -8.43 -1.44 -14.67
N TYR A 91 -8.48 -2.06 -15.85
CA TYR A 91 -8.96 -3.44 -15.98
C TYR A 91 -7.83 -4.39 -15.63
N THR A 92 -8.09 -5.34 -14.74
CA THR A 92 -7.12 -6.35 -14.35
C THR A 92 -7.74 -7.73 -14.20
N TRP A 93 -6.94 -8.76 -14.46
CA TRP A 93 -7.19 -10.12 -14.00
C TRP A 93 -5.90 -10.67 -13.38
N TRP A 94 -6.04 -11.60 -12.43
CA TRP A 94 -4.91 -12.11 -11.65
C TRP A 94 -4.94 -13.61 -11.67
N TYR A 95 -3.81 -14.24 -11.92
CA TYR A 95 -3.68 -15.69 -11.96
C TYR A 95 -2.50 -16.14 -11.13
N ASN A 96 -2.74 -17.00 -10.14
CA ASN A 96 -1.65 -17.65 -9.42
C ASN A 96 -1.12 -18.80 -10.27
N ASP A 97 0.02 -18.54 -10.93
CA ASP A 97 0.70 -19.48 -11.80
C ASP A 97 1.80 -20.29 -11.07
N GLY A 98 1.95 -20.05 -9.77
CA GLY A 98 2.87 -20.74 -8.86
C GLY A 98 2.25 -21.99 -8.23
N ASP A 99 3.02 -22.59 -7.32
CA ASP A 99 2.73 -23.81 -6.59
C ASP A 99 2.34 -23.58 -5.11
N CYS A 100 2.51 -22.35 -4.62
CA CYS A 100 2.12 -21.93 -3.27
C CYS A 100 1.08 -20.81 -3.31
N VAL A 101 0.51 -20.47 -2.14
CA VAL A 101 -0.43 -19.35 -2.02
C VAL A 101 0.26 -18.05 -2.43
N PHE A 102 -0.37 -17.32 -3.34
CA PHE A 102 0.02 -15.95 -3.67
C PHE A 102 -0.63 -15.00 -2.65
N SER A 103 0.13 -14.08 -2.08
CA SER A 103 -0.38 -13.07 -1.16
C SER A 103 0.14 -11.68 -1.51
N VAL A 104 -0.78 -10.72 -1.58
CA VAL A 104 -0.50 -9.30 -1.81
C VAL A 104 -1.35 -8.48 -0.84
N VAL A 105 -0.80 -7.37 -0.37
CA VAL A 105 -1.56 -6.38 0.38
C VAL A 105 -1.73 -5.15 -0.47
N TYR A 106 -2.98 -4.72 -0.66
CA TYR A 106 -3.27 -3.40 -1.22
C TYR A 106 -3.44 -2.36 -0.14
N LEU A 107 -2.73 -1.24 -0.33
CA LEU A 107 -3.09 0.01 0.31
C LEU A 107 -3.61 0.96 -0.76
N GLY A 108 -4.65 1.72 -0.45
CA GLY A 108 -5.25 2.63 -1.42
C GLY A 108 -6.05 3.75 -0.81
N ASP A 109 -6.64 4.56 -1.69
CA ASP A 109 -7.53 5.65 -1.33
C ASP A 109 -8.92 5.41 -1.95
N ALA A 110 -9.91 5.19 -1.08
CA ALA A 110 -11.32 5.06 -1.41
C ALA A 110 -12.15 6.24 -0.86
N SER A 111 -11.51 7.40 -0.61
CA SER A 111 -12.16 8.64 -0.19
C SER A 111 -13.20 9.15 -1.21
N ARG A 112 -12.96 8.87 -2.49
CA ARG A 112 -13.80 9.22 -3.65
C ARG A 112 -14.47 8.01 -4.31
N ALA A 113 -14.36 6.84 -3.72
CA ALA A 113 -15.06 5.64 -4.19
C ALA A 113 -16.59 5.82 -4.08
N LEU A 114 -17.37 5.01 -4.82
CA LEU A 114 -18.83 5.06 -4.77
C LEU A 114 -19.37 4.86 -3.35
N ASN A 115 -18.73 3.94 -2.64
CA ASN A 115 -18.95 3.69 -1.23
C ASN A 115 -17.70 4.16 -0.49
N LYS A 116 -17.75 5.36 0.11
CA LYS A 116 -16.60 5.95 0.79
C LYS A 116 -15.97 4.97 1.79
N GLY A 117 -14.67 4.74 1.65
CA GLY A 117 -13.90 3.80 2.47
C GLY A 117 -14.03 2.32 2.05
N SER A 118 -14.68 2.02 0.93
CA SER A 118 -14.77 0.66 0.39
C SER A 118 -14.37 0.65 -1.07
N ILE A 119 -13.62 -0.38 -1.47
CA ILE A 119 -13.40 -0.68 -2.89
C ILE A 119 -14.67 -1.29 -3.46
N THR A 120 -15.18 -0.76 -4.56
CA THR A 120 -16.20 -1.42 -5.38
C THR A 120 -15.52 -2.06 -6.58
N HIS A 121 -15.59 -3.39 -6.68
CA HIS A 121 -15.11 -4.13 -7.83
C HIS A 121 -16.25 -4.33 -8.84
N PHE A 122 -15.94 -4.09 -10.11
CA PHE A 122 -16.83 -4.26 -11.24
C PHE A 122 -16.35 -5.41 -12.10
N LEU A 123 -16.98 -6.56 -11.93
CA LEU A 123 -16.62 -7.79 -12.62
C LEU A 123 -17.02 -7.71 -14.10
N LEU A 124 -16.19 -8.27 -14.97
CA LEU A 124 -16.42 -8.41 -16.41
C LEU A 124 -16.65 -9.87 -16.83
N ALA A 125 -16.70 -10.79 -15.88
CA ALA A 125 -17.03 -12.18 -16.13
C ALA A 125 -17.74 -12.76 -14.90
N GLY A 126 -18.45 -13.86 -15.12
CA GLY A 126 -19.21 -14.53 -14.08
C GLY A 126 -20.62 -13.95 -13.86
N PRO A 127 -21.42 -14.55 -12.96
CA PRO A 127 -22.80 -14.15 -12.70
C PRO A 127 -22.98 -12.70 -12.21
N ALA A 128 -21.92 -12.07 -11.69
CA ALA A 128 -21.92 -10.70 -11.20
C ALA A 128 -21.31 -9.70 -12.20
N ALA A 129 -21.10 -10.10 -13.45
CA ALA A 129 -20.55 -9.21 -14.48
C ALA A 129 -21.48 -8.01 -14.73
N VAL A 130 -20.90 -6.81 -14.88
CA VAL A 130 -21.66 -5.54 -15.00
C VAL A 130 -22.62 -5.48 -16.19
N TYR A 131 -22.31 -6.20 -17.27
CA TYR A 131 -23.17 -6.28 -18.45
C TYR A 131 -24.40 -7.18 -18.24
N SER A 132 -24.49 -7.91 -17.13
CA SER A 132 -25.57 -8.90 -16.90
C SER A 132 -26.95 -8.25 -16.79
N GLY A 133 -27.03 -6.94 -16.53
CA GLY A 133 -28.27 -6.17 -16.55
C GLY A 133 -28.70 -5.68 -17.95
N CYS A 134 -27.87 -5.84 -18.98
CA CYS A 134 -28.18 -5.42 -20.34
C CYS A 134 -29.07 -6.45 -21.08
N SER A 135 -29.82 -5.99 -22.08
CA SER A 135 -30.58 -6.91 -22.94
C SER A 135 -29.66 -7.71 -23.87
N TRP A 136 -30.02 -8.96 -24.15
CA TRP A 136 -29.26 -9.82 -25.06
C TRP A 136 -29.19 -9.26 -26.47
N GLN A 137 -30.28 -8.67 -26.96
CA GLN A 137 -30.31 -7.94 -28.23
C GLN A 137 -29.21 -6.86 -28.30
N LEU A 138 -29.02 -6.08 -27.22
CA LEU A 138 -28.01 -5.02 -27.18
C LEU A 138 -26.60 -5.59 -27.13
N LEU A 139 -26.35 -6.59 -26.28
CA LEU A 139 -25.05 -7.23 -26.16
C LEU A 139 -24.64 -7.96 -27.44
N ALA A 140 -25.57 -8.65 -28.08
CA ALA A 140 -25.36 -9.34 -29.36
C ALA A 140 -25.00 -8.33 -30.45
N ARG A 141 -25.78 -7.25 -30.59
CA ARG A 141 -25.50 -6.19 -31.57
C ARG A 141 -24.16 -5.50 -31.33
N ALA A 142 -23.83 -5.20 -30.07
CA ALA A 142 -22.57 -4.54 -29.72
C ALA A 142 -21.33 -5.44 -29.94
N SER A 143 -21.48 -6.75 -29.73
CA SER A 143 -20.40 -7.73 -29.92
C SER A 143 -20.30 -8.28 -31.35
N GLY A 144 -21.29 -8.00 -32.22
CA GLY A 144 -21.37 -8.58 -33.56
C GLY A 144 -21.73 -10.07 -33.57
N LEU A 145 -22.32 -10.58 -32.47
CA LEU A 145 -22.74 -11.97 -32.32
C LEU A 145 -24.26 -12.10 -32.51
N SER A 146 -24.74 -13.33 -32.75
CA SER A 146 -26.16 -13.69 -32.53
C SER A 146 -26.49 -13.66 -31.04
N GLU A 147 -27.76 -13.46 -30.68
CA GLU A 147 -28.19 -13.46 -29.27
C GLU A 147 -27.86 -14.78 -28.55
N GLU A 148 -28.02 -15.92 -29.22
CA GLU A 148 -27.72 -17.24 -28.67
C GLU A 148 -26.22 -17.38 -28.34
N ALA A 149 -25.36 -16.95 -29.26
CA ALA A 149 -23.91 -16.96 -29.06
C ALA A 149 -23.47 -16.00 -27.94
N ALA A 150 -24.05 -14.79 -27.88
CA ALA A 150 -23.76 -13.82 -26.82
C ALA A 150 -24.18 -14.36 -25.45
N GLN A 151 -25.37 -14.95 -25.35
CA GLN A 151 -25.84 -15.60 -24.13
C GLN A 151 -24.92 -16.74 -23.70
N LYS A 152 -24.57 -17.64 -24.63
CA LYS A 152 -23.71 -18.79 -24.34
C LYS A 152 -22.33 -18.36 -23.87
N LEU A 153 -21.73 -17.36 -24.52
CA LEU A 153 -20.41 -16.86 -24.17
C LEU A 153 -20.42 -16.14 -22.82
N LEU A 154 -21.29 -15.15 -22.65
CA LEU A 154 -21.25 -14.24 -21.50
C LEU A 154 -21.81 -14.85 -20.20
N LYS A 155 -22.55 -15.97 -20.28
CA LYS A 155 -22.98 -16.78 -19.13
C LYS A 155 -22.12 -18.02 -18.86
N SER A 156 -21.03 -18.23 -19.62
CA SER A 156 -20.25 -19.48 -19.57
C SER A 156 -19.48 -19.67 -18.26
N GLN A 157 -19.14 -18.60 -17.55
CA GLN A 157 -18.40 -18.63 -16.30
C GLN A 157 -19.37 -18.78 -15.12
N PRO A 158 -19.39 -19.93 -14.40
CA PRO A 158 -20.26 -20.12 -13.24
C PRO A 158 -19.75 -19.44 -11.98
N ASN A 159 -18.43 -19.21 -11.86
CA ASN A 159 -17.83 -18.62 -10.67
C ASN A 159 -18.09 -17.11 -10.60
N ARG A 160 -18.28 -16.58 -9.39
CA ARG A 160 -18.63 -15.17 -9.19
C ARG A 160 -17.47 -14.23 -9.46
N ASP A 161 -16.38 -14.37 -8.71
CA ASP A 161 -15.22 -13.48 -8.71
C ASP A 161 -13.91 -14.24 -8.88
N ILE A 162 -13.76 -15.42 -8.28
CA ILE A 162 -12.56 -16.25 -8.37
C ILE A 162 -12.90 -17.62 -8.99
N ALA A 163 -12.15 -18.02 -10.01
CA ALA A 163 -12.31 -19.31 -10.65
C ALA A 163 -11.07 -20.19 -10.44
N LYS A 164 -11.27 -21.41 -9.96
CA LYS A 164 -10.23 -22.45 -10.02
C LYS A 164 -10.18 -23.02 -11.43
N LEU A 165 -9.00 -22.97 -12.06
CA LEU A 165 -8.83 -23.41 -13.44
C LEU A 165 -8.42 -24.89 -13.49
N GLU A 166 -9.00 -25.65 -14.43
CA GLU A 166 -8.64 -27.06 -14.64
C GLU A 166 -7.26 -27.23 -15.29
N ARG A 167 -6.79 -26.20 -16.01
CA ARG A 167 -5.54 -26.20 -16.74
C ARG A 167 -4.81 -24.89 -16.48
N LYS A 168 -3.47 -24.97 -16.48
CA LYS A 168 -2.63 -23.78 -16.39
C LYS A 168 -2.88 -22.86 -17.58
N LEU A 169 -2.99 -21.55 -17.32
CA LEU A 169 -3.07 -20.56 -18.39
C LEU A 169 -1.74 -20.49 -19.14
N CYS A 170 -1.79 -20.63 -20.46
CA CYS A 170 -0.64 -20.46 -21.34
C CYS A 170 -0.47 -18.98 -21.72
N VAL A 171 -0.19 -18.14 -20.72
CA VAL A 171 0.04 -16.71 -20.90
C VAL A 171 1.53 -16.42 -20.72
N SER A 172 2.10 -15.58 -21.58
CA SER A 172 3.53 -15.24 -21.57
C SER A 172 3.75 -13.80 -21.07
N PRO A 173 4.21 -13.61 -19.83
CA PRO A 173 4.55 -12.29 -19.31
C PRO A 173 5.70 -11.63 -20.08
N CYS A 174 5.69 -10.30 -20.13
CA CYS A 174 6.69 -9.49 -20.80
C CYS A 174 7.36 -8.56 -19.78
N GLU A 175 8.70 -8.58 -19.71
CA GLU A 175 9.43 -7.67 -18.82
C GLU A 175 9.22 -6.20 -19.18
N GLY A 176 9.07 -5.88 -20.47
CA GLY A 176 8.78 -4.52 -20.92
C GLY A 176 7.42 -3.99 -20.42
N ASP A 177 6.46 -4.88 -20.17
CA ASP A 177 5.13 -4.50 -19.70
C ASP A 177 5.14 -4.03 -18.23
N ARG A 178 6.18 -4.39 -17.45
CA ARG A 178 6.39 -3.93 -16.08
C ARG A 178 6.71 -2.43 -15.98
N ALA A 179 7.22 -1.83 -17.07
CA ALA A 179 7.74 -0.47 -17.07
C ALA A 179 6.69 0.56 -16.56
N GLY A 180 7.04 1.25 -15.47
CA GLY A 180 6.23 2.31 -14.87
C GLY A 180 5.05 1.85 -14.01
N ILE A 181 4.80 0.54 -13.89
CA ILE A 181 3.70 -0.03 -13.07
C ILE A 181 4.14 -1.06 -12.04
N VAL A 182 5.30 -1.70 -12.21
CA VAL A 182 5.86 -2.63 -11.23
C VAL A 182 7.28 -2.24 -10.86
N LEU A 183 7.58 -2.23 -9.56
CA LEU A 183 8.91 -1.98 -9.02
C LEU A 183 9.25 -3.04 -7.98
N ASN A 184 10.40 -3.70 -8.12
CA ASN A 184 10.90 -4.56 -7.07
C ASN A 184 11.66 -3.73 -6.03
N VAL A 185 11.37 -3.92 -4.75
CA VAL A 185 12.02 -3.17 -3.66
C VAL A 185 13.54 -3.33 -3.66
N ALA A 186 14.06 -4.50 -4.05
CA ALA A 186 15.50 -4.74 -4.13
C ALA A 186 16.19 -3.87 -5.20
N SER A 187 15.43 -3.38 -6.18
CA SER A 187 15.90 -2.47 -7.24
C SER A 187 15.53 -1.01 -6.98
N ALA A 188 14.77 -0.73 -5.92
CA ALA A 188 14.30 0.61 -5.61
C ALA A 188 15.45 1.50 -5.13
N ARG A 189 15.47 2.75 -5.60
CA ARG A 189 16.34 3.76 -5.03
C ARG A 189 15.83 4.14 -3.64
N PHE A 190 16.71 4.03 -2.63
CA PHE A 190 16.37 4.43 -1.28
C PHE A 190 16.33 5.96 -1.15
N SER A 191 15.26 6.47 -0.57
CA SER A 191 15.15 7.88 -0.18
C SER A 191 15.94 8.18 1.11
N SER A 192 16.18 7.15 1.93
CA SER A 192 17.10 7.17 3.06
C SER A 192 17.65 5.75 3.25
N HIS A 193 18.95 5.63 3.49
CA HIS A 193 19.61 4.36 3.78
C HIS A 193 20.72 4.64 4.79
N VAL A 194 20.65 3.96 5.93
CA VAL A 194 21.60 4.09 7.03
C VAL A 194 22.16 2.72 7.32
N GLU A 195 23.46 2.55 7.14
CA GLU A 195 24.17 1.30 7.43
C GLU A 195 23.96 0.89 8.89
N GLY A 196 23.57 -0.36 9.15
CA GLY A 196 23.22 -0.84 10.49
C GLY A 196 21.88 -0.32 11.04
N GLY A 197 21.13 0.44 10.25
CA GLY A 197 19.84 1.03 10.62
C GLY A 197 18.68 0.60 9.73
N GLY A 198 18.92 0.45 8.43
CA GLY A 198 17.92 0.03 7.44
C GLY A 198 17.68 1.08 6.34
N PHE A 199 16.51 1.03 5.71
CA PHE A 199 16.18 1.88 4.56
C PHE A 199 14.72 2.35 4.50
N VAL A 200 14.51 3.42 3.75
CA VAL A 200 13.21 3.84 3.24
C VAL A 200 13.27 3.81 1.71
N ALA A 201 12.44 2.99 1.09
CA ALA A 201 12.24 2.93 -0.35
C ALA A 201 10.94 3.67 -0.70
N ALA A 202 11.06 4.93 -1.12
CA ALA A 202 9.94 5.72 -1.59
C ALA A 202 9.58 5.35 -3.04
N MET A 203 8.31 5.09 -3.27
CA MET A 203 7.75 4.89 -4.59
C MET A 203 7.15 6.21 -5.06
N THR A 204 7.66 6.70 -6.17
CA THR A 204 7.33 8.01 -6.72
C THR A 204 7.09 7.89 -8.21
N LYS A 205 6.60 8.96 -8.84
CA LYS A 205 6.40 8.96 -10.30
C LYS A 205 7.68 8.68 -11.10
N GLU A 206 8.86 8.91 -10.52
CA GLU A 206 10.15 8.65 -11.17
C GLU A 206 10.45 7.15 -11.34
N ASN A 207 9.95 6.28 -10.46
CA ASN A 207 10.13 4.82 -10.54
C ASN A 207 8.84 4.06 -10.86
N LEU A 208 7.68 4.64 -10.58
CA LEU A 208 6.35 4.14 -10.91
C LEU A 208 5.55 5.26 -11.57
N ALA A 209 5.73 5.43 -12.88
CA ALA A 209 5.08 6.49 -13.67
C ALA A 209 3.57 6.59 -13.45
N ALA A 210 2.88 5.46 -13.21
CA ALA A 210 1.45 5.47 -12.91
C ALA A 210 1.11 6.29 -11.66
N LEU A 211 1.99 6.36 -10.64
CA LEU A 211 1.79 7.25 -9.49
C LEU A 211 1.75 8.73 -9.88
N GLY A 212 2.33 9.10 -11.02
CA GLY A 212 2.25 10.44 -11.59
C GLY A 212 0.98 10.63 -12.41
N GLY A 213 -0.02 11.29 -11.84
CA GLY A 213 -1.23 11.72 -12.57
C GLY A 213 -2.40 10.74 -12.53
N LEU A 214 -2.23 9.50 -12.05
CA LEU A 214 -3.33 8.57 -11.81
C LEU A 214 -3.55 8.21 -10.32
N PHE A 215 -2.67 8.71 -9.44
CA PHE A 215 -2.75 8.57 -7.98
C PHE A 215 -2.61 9.93 -7.32
N GLU A 216 -3.28 10.10 -6.17
CA GLU A 216 -3.21 11.31 -5.34
C GLU A 216 -2.41 11.09 -4.04
N PHE A 217 -1.78 9.91 -3.92
CA PHE A 217 -1.00 9.49 -2.77
C PHE A 217 0.34 8.89 -3.20
N SER A 218 1.27 8.80 -2.25
CA SER A 218 2.58 8.16 -2.41
C SER A 218 2.64 6.87 -1.61
N ALA A 219 3.56 5.97 -1.98
CA ALA A 219 3.77 4.71 -1.29
C ALA A 219 5.23 4.58 -0.86
N SER A 220 5.48 3.83 0.20
CA SER A 220 6.84 3.53 0.65
C SER A 220 6.91 2.23 1.41
N ILE A 221 8.09 1.60 1.35
CA ILE A 221 8.47 0.51 2.25
C ILE A 221 9.61 1.01 3.12
N THR A 222 9.43 0.89 4.42
CA THR A 222 10.49 1.18 5.40
C THR A 222 10.88 -0.12 6.07
N ARG A 223 12.19 -0.36 6.14
CA ARG A 223 12.78 -1.45 6.92
C ARG A 223 13.74 -0.86 7.93
N LEU A 224 13.55 -1.23 9.19
CA LEU A 224 14.48 -1.01 10.28
C LEU A 224 15.17 -2.33 10.60
N GLU A 225 16.50 -2.27 10.74
CA GLU A 225 17.29 -3.39 11.25
C GLU A 225 17.01 -3.62 12.75
N ALA A 226 17.56 -4.69 13.30
CA ALA A 226 17.39 -5.05 14.70
C ALA A 226 17.76 -3.89 15.62
N ASN A 227 16.85 -3.50 16.52
CA ASN A 227 17.02 -2.39 17.46
C ASN A 227 17.25 -0.99 16.84
N ALA A 228 17.16 -0.86 15.51
CA ALA A 228 17.15 0.43 14.85
C ALA A 228 15.83 1.17 15.10
N ALA A 229 15.83 2.48 14.93
CA ALA A 229 14.70 3.33 15.22
C ALA A 229 14.30 4.22 14.04
N ARG A 230 13.02 4.58 14.00
CA ARG A 230 12.50 5.67 13.17
C ARG A 230 12.47 6.95 14.00
N ALA A 231 13.19 7.97 13.54
CA ALA A 231 13.29 9.25 14.21
C ALA A 231 11.91 9.92 14.40
N PRO A 232 11.63 10.55 15.56
CA PRO A 232 10.37 11.24 15.78
C PRO A 232 10.10 12.31 14.72
N GLY A 233 8.96 12.20 14.04
CA GLY A 233 8.55 13.19 13.04
C GLY A 233 7.18 12.93 12.44
N PHE A 234 6.72 13.89 11.63
CA PHE A 234 5.38 13.91 11.07
C PHE A 234 5.39 14.14 9.55
N PHE A 235 4.25 13.85 8.93
CA PHE A 235 3.88 14.32 7.59
C PHE A 235 2.69 15.29 7.72
N ALA A 236 2.60 16.27 6.82
CA ALA A 236 1.42 17.14 6.70
C ALA A 236 0.25 16.45 5.97
N ALA A 237 0.17 15.12 6.06
CA ALA A 237 -0.82 14.26 5.41
C ALA A 237 -1.06 13.01 6.29
N VAL A 238 -2.19 12.34 6.08
CA VAL A 238 -2.49 11.06 6.75
C VAL A 238 -1.64 9.95 6.15
N GLN A 239 -1.10 9.09 7.00
CA GLN A 239 -0.34 7.90 6.60
C GLN A 239 -1.06 6.64 7.10
N LEU A 240 -1.32 5.69 6.20
CA LEU A 240 -1.76 4.34 6.56
C LEU A 240 -0.57 3.41 6.53
N VAL A 241 -0.33 2.70 7.63
CA VAL A 241 0.82 1.83 7.82
C VAL A 241 0.37 0.41 8.08
N ARG A 242 0.94 -0.56 7.34
CA ARG A 242 0.82 -1.99 7.60
C ARG A 242 2.19 -2.60 7.85
N VAL A 243 2.36 -3.23 9.01
CA VAL A 243 3.57 -4.00 9.33
C VAL A 243 3.58 -5.28 8.50
N THR A 244 4.64 -5.49 7.74
CA THR A 244 4.78 -6.61 6.80
C THR A 244 5.75 -7.67 7.27
N ARG A 245 6.72 -7.34 8.14
CA ARG A 245 7.64 -8.30 8.76
C ARG A 245 8.14 -7.80 10.12
N GLY A 246 8.53 -8.73 10.97
CA GLY A 246 9.17 -8.45 12.25
C GLY A 246 8.22 -7.80 13.26
N SER A 247 8.80 -7.09 14.22
CA SER A 247 8.05 -6.45 15.32
C SER A 247 8.82 -5.28 15.90
N GLY A 248 8.12 -4.42 16.65
CA GLY A 248 8.75 -3.34 17.40
C GLY A 248 7.72 -2.46 18.10
N ARG A 249 8.21 -1.48 18.85
CA ARG A 249 7.37 -0.53 19.57
C ARG A 249 7.11 0.70 18.71
N VAL A 250 5.85 1.06 18.52
CA VAL A 250 5.43 2.28 17.82
C VAL A 250 4.76 3.23 18.81
N GLN A 251 5.16 4.50 18.73
CA GLN A 251 4.56 5.58 19.50
C GLN A 251 4.03 6.68 18.57
N ILE A 252 2.82 7.17 18.84
CA ILE A 252 2.20 8.28 18.12
C ILE A 252 1.73 9.33 19.12
N THR A 253 2.27 10.53 18.97
CA THR A 253 1.98 11.69 19.81
C THR A 253 1.14 12.70 19.04
N GLY A 254 0.02 13.10 19.64
CA GLY A 254 -0.95 14.02 19.06
C GLY A 254 -0.90 15.43 19.64
N MET A 255 -2.07 16.06 19.74
CA MET A 255 -2.20 17.43 20.24
C MET A 255 -1.72 17.53 21.70
N ASN A 256 -1.09 18.65 22.04
CA ASN A 256 -0.55 18.92 23.38
C ASN A 256 0.50 17.91 23.88
N GLY A 257 1.13 17.15 22.99
CA GLY A 257 2.17 16.18 23.36
C GLY A 257 1.64 14.90 24.02
N ALA A 258 0.33 14.65 23.97
CA ALA A 258 -0.26 13.41 24.49
C ALA A 258 0.15 12.22 23.62
N CYS A 259 0.68 11.17 24.24
CA CYS A 259 0.94 9.89 23.58
C CYS A 259 -0.39 9.14 23.45
N GLU A 260 -0.96 9.14 22.24
CA GLU A 260 -2.28 8.53 21.96
C GLU A 260 -2.15 7.07 21.50
N PHE A 261 -0.96 6.68 21.06
CA PHE A 261 -0.63 5.32 20.69
C PHE A 261 0.74 4.96 21.25
N ASP A 262 0.85 3.90 22.03
CA ASP A 262 2.12 3.33 22.50
C ASP A 262 1.93 1.82 22.61
N ARG A 263 2.36 1.08 21.59
CA ARG A 263 2.11 -0.37 21.50
C ARG A 263 3.24 -1.09 20.80
N GLU A 264 3.45 -2.34 21.19
CA GLU A 264 4.14 -3.32 20.37
C GLU A 264 3.28 -3.65 19.14
N VAL A 265 3.90 -3.58 17.97
CA VAL A 265 3.32 -3.97 16.68
C VAL A 265 4.13 -5.12 16.11
N LYS A 266 3.47 -5.98 15.34
CA LYS A 266 4.06 -7.13 14.64
C LYS A 266 3.45 -7.28 13.26
N GLU A 267 4.01 -8.18 12.45
CA GLU A 267 3.45 -8.53 11.13
C GLU A 267 1.91 -8.65 11.17
N GLY A 268 1.26 -7.99 10.20
CA GLY A 268 -0.20 -7.90 10.09
C GLY A 268 -0.84 -6.75 10.88
N SER A 269 -0.11 -6.05 11.75
CA SER A 269 -0.62 -4.86 12.44
C SER A 269 -0.85 -3.72 11.46
N VAL A 270 -1.95 -2.98 11.64
CA VAL A 270 -2.32 -1.83 10.81
C VAL A 270 -2.66 -0.66 11.71
N PHE A 271 -2.17 0.53 11.37
CA PHE A 271 -2.47 1.77 12.10
C PHE A 271 -2.38 2.99 11.19
N VAL A 272 -3.01 4.07 11.65
CA VAL A 272 -3.06 5.36 10.95
C VAL A 272 -2.27 6.38 11.75
N VAL A 273 -1.44 7.16 11.06
CA VAL A 273 -0.82 8.38 11.59
C VAL A 273 -1.54 9.57 10.98
N LYS A 274 -2.21 10.35 11.82
CA LYS A 274 -2.92 11.57 11.39
C LYS A 274 -1.93 12.63 10.89
N LYS A 275 -2.42 13.53 10.04
CA LYS A 275 -1.65 14.71 9.62
C LYS A 275 -1.14 15.47 10.86
N TYR A 276 0.14 15.85 10.82
CA TYR A 276 0.87 16.53 11.91
C TYR A 276 1.10 15.72 13.19
N TYR A 277 0.64 14.46 13.28
CA TYR A 277 0.94 13.63 14.45
C TYR A 277 2.36 13.08 14.33
N VAL A 278 3.08 13.08 15.45
CA VAL A 278 4.47 12.64 15.51
C VAL A 278 4.47 11.14 15.76
N MET A 279 4.88 10.37 14.76
CA MET A 279 5.17 8.95 14.95
C MET A 279 6.64 8.78 15.39
N SER A 280 6.96 7.70 16.08
CA SER A 280 8.32 7.17 16.23
C SER A 280 8.22 5.65 16.39
N ALA A 281 9.31 4.94 16.10
CA ALA A 281 9.34 3.49 16.24
C ALA A 281 10.73 3.00 16.65
N ILE A 282 10.79 1.90 17.38
CA ILE A 282 12.02 1.15 17.65
C ILE A 282 11.74 -0.29 17.25
N ALA A 283 12.58 -0.86 16.38
CA ALA A 283 12.49 -2.25 15.97
C ALA A 283 12.88 -3.18 17.11
N GLY A 284 12.25 -4.35 17.17
CA GLY A 284 12.68 -5.46 18.03
C GLY A 284 13.92 -6.17 17.48
N GLY A 285 14.28 -7.29 18.09
CA GLY A 285 15.46 -8.08 17.73
C GLY A 285 15.46 -8.64 16.31
N ASP A 286 14.28 -8.90 15.74
CA ASP A 286 14.13 -9.45 14.38
C ASP A 286 13.99 -8.35 13.30
N GLY A 287 14.15 -7.08 13.68
CA GLY A 287 13.88 -5.93 12.81
C GLY A 287 12.38 -5.62 12.67
N LEU A 288 12.07 -4.56 11.91
CA LEU A 288 10.70 -4.12 11.66
C LEU A 288 10.55 -3.60 10.23
N GLU A 289 9.60 -4.15 9.47
CA GLU A 289 9.28 -3.69 8.11
C GLU A 289 7.82 -3.29 8.02
N TRP A 290 7.52 -2.18 7.33
CA TRP A 290 6.15 -1.82 6.99
C TRP A 290 6.03 -1.28 5.57
N PHE A 291 4.87 -1.56 4.97
CA PHE A 291 4.38 -0.93 3.76
C PHE A 291 3.42 0.19 4.16
N SER A 292 3.54 1.36 3.54
CA SER A 292 2.65 2.48 3.85
C SER A 292 2.30 3.31 2.63
N ILE A 293 1.13 3.94 2.69
CA ILE A 293 0.76 5.04 1.81
C ILE A 293 0.65 6.33 2.62
N ILE A 294 1.02 7.44 2.01
CA ILE A 294 0.84 8.78 2.57
C ILE A 294 -0.07 9.52 1.61
N ASN A 295 -1.17 10.10 2.10
CA ASN A 295 -2.24 10.71 1.32
C ASN A 295 -1.85 12.07 0.71
N THR A 296 -0.71 12.08 0.00
CA THR A 296 -0.17 13.15 -0.83
C THR A 296 0.86 12.56 -1.79
N GLU A 297 0.93 13.08 -3.01
CA GLU A 297 1.93 12.70 -4.01
C GLU A 297 3.36 13.12 -3.63
N LYS A 298 3.51 14.14 -2.77
CA LYS A 298 4.80 14.75 -2.43
C LYS A 298 5.02 14.75 -0.91
N PRO A 299 5.20 13.58 -0.29
CA PRO A 299 5.37 13.49 1.14
C PRO A 299 6.66 14.20 1.57
N LEU A 300 6.54 15.15 2.48
CA LEU A 300 7.69 15.81 3.11
C LEU A 300 7.77 15.39 4.57
N PHE A 301 8.84 14.70 4.93
CA PHE A 301 9.10 14.30 6.31
C PHE A 301 9.64 15.48 7.13
N HIS A 302 9.04 15.73 8.29
CA HIS A 302 9.46 16.76 9.23
C HIS A 302 9.98 16.12 10.52
N PRO A 303 11.31 16.03 10.72
CA PRO A 303 11.88 15.51 11.97
C PRO A 303 11.71 16.51 13.11
N MET A 304 11.40 16.02 14.32
CA MET A 304 11.25 16.86 15.51
C MET A 304 12.56 17.08 16.26
N VAL A 305 13.44 16.08 16.25
CA VAL A 305 14.73 16.07 16.93
C VAL A 305 15.85 15.64 15.98
N GLY A 306 17.10 15.81 16.40
CA GLY A 306 18.28 15.51 15.58
C GLY A 306 18.88 16.74 14.91
N ARG A 307 20.06 16.60 14.32
CA ARG A 307 20.91 17.73 13.89
C ARG A 307 20.21 18.69 12.90
N ALA A 308 19.30 18.15 12.09
CA ALA A 308 18.61 18.89 11.04
C ALA A 308 17.12 19.17 11.34
N SER A 309 16.65 18.94 12.56
CA SER A 309 15.26 19.28 12.91
C SER A 309 15.07 20.80 13.00
N PRO A 310 13.87 21.33 12.71
CA PRO A 310 13.57 22.74 12.89
C PRO A 310 13.92 23.23 14.31
N LEU A 311 13.70 22.40 15.33
CA LEU A 311 14.06 22.70 16.72
C LEU A 311 15.57 22.97 16.88
N ASN A 312 16.44 22.20 16.21
CA ASN A 312 17.88 22.41 16.27
C ASN A 312 18.40 23.51 15.32
N LEU A 313 17.59 23.92 14.34
CA LEU A 313 17.95 24.94 13.33
C LEU A 313 17.63 26.38 13.73
N ILE A 314 16.84 26.62 14.79
CA ILE A 314 16.58 27.98 15.29
C ILE A 314 17.85 28.62 15.88
N ASN A 315 17.79 29.91 16.25
CA ASN A 315 18.89 30.59 16.92
C ASN A 315 19.30 29.87 18.23
N ALA A 316 20.60 29.80 18.55
CA ALA A 316 21.09 29.05 19.72
C ALA A 316 20.61 29.60 21.06
N GLU A 317 20.53 30.93 21.21
CA GLU A 317 19.99 31.56 22.41
C GLU A 317 18.48 31.32 22.52
N ALA A 318 17.75 31.40 21.39
CA ALA A 318 16.33 31.08 21.36
C ALA A 318 16.06 29.61 21.71
N LEU A 319 16.89 28.67 21.24
CA LEU A 319 16.81 27.25 21.60
C LEU A 319 17.12 27.02 23.08
N GLY A 320 18.17 27.67 23.60
CA GLY A 320 18.52 27.63 25.03
C GLY A 320 17.38 28.16 25.89
N ALA A 321 16.78 29.29 25.51
CA ALA A 321 15.63 29.86 26.20
C ALA A 321 14.38 28.95 26.11
N ALA A 322 14.08 28.42 24.92
CA ALA A 322 12.90 27.58 24.68
C ALA A 322 12.94 26.25 25.43
N LEU A 323 14.12 25.63 25.55
CA LEU A 323 14.33 24.37 26.27
C LEU A 323 14.79 24.57 27.71
N ASN A 324 14.97 25.82 28.16
CA ASN A 324 15.62 26.15 29.42
C ASN A 324 16.96 25.40 29.62
N ALA A 325 17.79 25.40 28.57
CA ALA A 325 19.03 24.63 28.48
C ALA A 325 20.26 25.55 28.48
N SER A 326 21.34 25.09 29.11
CA SER A 326 22.61 25.81 29.10
C SER A 326 23.22 25.86 27.69
N PRO A 327 24.10 26.84 27.39
CA PRO A 327 24.82 26.89 26.12
C PRO A 327 25.60 25.60 25.80
N GLU A 328 26.10 24.90 26.81
CA GLU A 328 26.80 23.62 26.69
C GLU A 328 25.86 22.50 26.23
N LEU A 329 24.65 22.42 26.81
CA LEU A 329 23.63 21.44 26.39
C LEU A 329 23.12 21.74 24.98
N VAL A 330 22.96 23.01 24.61
CA VAL A 330 22.60 23.42 23.24
C VAL A 330 23.70 23.03 22.25
N LYS A 331 24.97 23.26 22.60
CA LYS A 331 26.11 22.79 21.80
C LYS A 331 26.12 21.26 21.66
N LEU A 332 25.86 20.53 22.76
CA LEU A 332 25.81 19.07 22.74
C LEU A 332 24.71 18.55 21.80
N ALA A 333 23.50 19.12 21.90
CA ALA A 333 22.35 18.76 21.07
C ALA A 333 22.56 19.05 19.57
N ARG A 334 23.41 20.03 19.23
CA ARG A 334 23.79 20.34 17.84
C ARG A 334 24.95 19.48 17.33
N ALA A 335 25.87 19.12 18.22
CA ALA A 335 26.99 18.24 17.92
C ALA A 335 26.53 16.79 17.69
N HIS A 336 25.48 16.35 18.40
CA HIS A 336 24.96 14.99 18.36
C HIS A 336 23.61 14.91 17.64
N GLY A 337 23.23 13.70 17.22
CA GLY A 337 22.00 13.42 16.49
C GLY A 337 22.22 13.23 14.99
N PHE A 338 21.39 12.38 14.40
CA PHE A 338 21.45 12.00 12.98
C PHE A 338 21.03 13.17 12.07
N SER A 339 21.66 13.28 10.90
CA SER A 339 21.43 14.38 9.95
C SER A 339 20.32 14.02 8.96
N ARG A 340 19.13 14.63 9.09
CA ARG A 340 17.97 14.50 8.17
C ARG A 340 17.42 13.08 7.97
N ASP A 341 18.10 12.05 8.44
CA ASP A 341 17.69 10.67 8.23
C ASP A 341 16.44 10.33 9.03
N VAL A 342 15.54 9.63 8.36
CA VAL A 342 14.33 9.06 8.97
C VAL A 342 14.70 7.91 9.91
N ILE A 343 15.87 7.32 9.70
CA ILE A 343 16.37 6.12 10.36
C ILE A 343 17.52 6.46 11.29
N VAL A 344 17.51 5.84 12.45
CA VAL A 344 18.52 5.88 13.49
C VAL A 344 19.02 4.45 13.68
N PRO A 345 20.31 4.15 13.47
CA PRO A 345 20.86 2.82 13.70
C PRO A 345 20.80 2.45 15.17
N ALA A 346 20.92 1.16 15.47
CA ALA A 346 21.02 0.69 16.84
C ALA A 346 22.20 1.37 17.56
N SER A 347 22.01 1.70 18.84
CA SER A 347 23.12 2.16 19.67
C SER A 347 24.01 0.95 19.97
N ASN A 348 25.32 1.07 19.69
CA ASN A 348 26.31 0.06 20.06
C ASN A 348 26.36 -0.20 21.56
#